data_AF-A0A7J9NAV7-F1
#
_entry.id   AF-A0A7J9NAV7-F1
#
_cell.length_a   1.000
_cell.length_b   1.000
_cell.length_c   1.000
_cell.angle_alpha   90.00
_cell.angle_beta   90.00
_cell.angle_gamma   90.00
#
_symmetry.space_group_name_H-M   'P 1'
#
loop_
_entity.id
_entity.type
_entity.pdbx_description
1 polymer ?
#
loop_
_entity_poly.entity_id
_entity_poly.type
_entity_poly.pdbx_seq_one_letter_code
_entity_poly.pdbx_strand_id
1 'polypeptide(L)'
;MRDDISEEKWIAILQNLQEENVEWRAPWLLPDEILYRCGNFDSVPLLEIWGAIGYAPLLVLRQYWSRQFIPATQKIANCEFSYRDDGYRKKIQEISTA
;
A
#
# COMPACT_ATOMS: atom_id res chain seq x y z
N MET A 1 -4.28 -1.19 -27.50
CA MET A 1 -5.69 -0.77 -27.53
C MET A 1 -6.27 -1.19 -26.20
N ARG A 2 -6.50 -0.26 -25.26
CA ARG A 2 -7.19 -0.59 -24.01
C ARG A 2 -8.66 -0.70 -24.39
N ASP A 3 -9.26 -1.86 -24.15
CA ASP A 3 -10.70 -1.97 -24.23
C ASP A 3 -11.25 -1.20 -23.03
N ASP A 4 -11.81 -0.02 -23.29
CA ASP A 4 -12.48 0.76 -22.26
C ASP A 4 -13.78 0.02 -21.90
N ILE A 5 -13.73 -0.67 -20.77
CA ILE A 5 -14.87 -1.37 -20.18
C ILE A 5 -15.79 -0.31 -19.54
N SER A 6 -17.08 -0.32 -19.90
CA SER A 6 -18.07 0.60 -19.31
C SER A 6 -18.29 0.31 -17.83
N GLU A 7 -18.73 1.33 -17.07
CA GLU A 7 -18.99 1.21 -15.63
C GLU A 7 -19.99 0.10 -15.32
N GLU A 8 -21.06 -0.02 -16.10
CA GLU A 8 -22.09 -1.05 -15.90
C GLU A 8 -21.51 -2.46 -16.08
N LYS A 9 -20.58 -2.61 -17.02
CA LYS A 9 -19.89 -3.87 -17.27
C LYS A 9 -18.92 -4.20 -16.13
N TRP A 10 -18.25 -3.21 -15.56
CA TRP A 10 -17.44 -3.39 -14.33
C TRP A 10 -18.28 -3.82 -13.14
N ILE A 11 -19.42 -3.16 -12.92
CA ILE A 11 -20.34 -3.50 -11.82
C ILE A 11 -20.84 -4.94 -11.98
N ALA A 12 -21.25 -5.33 -13.18
CA ALA A 12 -21.69 -6.70 -13.47
C ALA A 12 -20.57 -7.73 -13.21
N ILE A 13 -19.32 -7.43 -13.59
CA ILE A 13 -18.18 -8.31 -13.31
C ILE A 13 -17.98 -8.44 -11.80
N LEU A 14 -17.92 -7.32 -11.06
CA LEU A 14 -17.67 -7.32 -9.63
C LEU A 14 -18.77 -8.04 -8.83
N GLN A 15 -20.03 -7.92 -9.24
CA GLN A 15 -21.15 -8.61 -8.60
C GLN A 15 -21.15 -10.12 -8.83
N ASN A 16 -20.56 -10.60 -9.93
CA ASN A 16 -20.48 -12.01 -10.26
C ASN A 16 -19.14 -12.66 -9.87
N LEU A 17 -18.21 -11.90 -9.25
CA LEU A 17 -16.97 -12.46 -8.74
C LEU A 17 -17.24 -13.40 -7.57
N GLN A 18 -16.76 -14.63 -7.70
CA GLN A 18 -16.69 -15.59 -6.61
C GLN A 18 -15.30 -15.51 -5.96
N GLU A 19 -15.21 -15.89 -4.69
CA GLU A 19 -13.95 -15.83 -3.93
C GLU A 19 -12.81 -16.59 -4.64
N GLU A 20 -13.12 -17.72 -5.26
CA GLU A 20 -12.21 -18.54 -6.07
C GLU A 20 -11.70 -17.86 -7.35
N ASN A 21 -12.42 -16.86 -7.86
CA ASN A 21 -12.05 -16.09 -9.06
C ASN A 21 -11.19 -14.85 -8.74
N VAL A 22 -11.01 -14.52 -7.45
CA VAL A 22 -10.23 -13.35 -7.02
C VAL A 22 -8.88 -13.79 -6.50
N GLU A 23 -7.84 -13.58 -7.30
CA GLU A 23 -6.47 -13.70 -6.84
C GLU A 23 -6.01 -12.37 -6.21
N TRP A 24 -5.82 -12.35 -4.88
CA TRP A 24 -5.35 -11.16 -4.14
C TRP A 24 -3.85 -10.89 -4.29
N ARG A 25 -3.16 -11.73 -5.06
CA ARG A 25 -1.72 -11.71 -5.26
C ARG A 25 -1.39 -10.98 -6.55
N ALA A 26 -0.41 -10.09 -6.49
CA ALA A 26 0.30 -9.67 -7.69
C ALA A 26 1.15 -10.86 -8.16
N PRO A 27 0.95 -11.42 -9.38
CA PRO A 27 1.64 -12.64 -9.84
C PRO A 27 3.18 -12.54 -9.79
N TRP A 28 3.72 -11.31 -9.80
CA TRP A 28 5.14 -11.00 -9.73
C TRP A 28 5.69 -10.82 -8.30
N LEU A 29 4.85 -10.78 -7.26
CA LEU A 29 5.29 -10.66 -5.88
C LEU A 29 5.70 -12.05 -5.36
N LEU A 30 7.00 -12.26 -5.22
CA LEU A 30 7.54 -13.48 -4.60
C LEU A 30 7.20 -13.50 -3.10
N PRO A 31 6.89 -14.68 -2.52
CA PRO A 31 6.68 -14.81 -1.08
C PRO A 31 8.02 -14.60 -0.37
N ASP A 32 8.27 -13.38 0.07
CA ASP A 32 9.45 -12.98 0.80
C ASP A 32 9.08 -12.50 2.21
N GLU A 33 10.06 -12.30 3.08
CA GLU A 33 9.83 -11.77 4.43
C GLU A 33 9.15 -10.39 4.36
N ILE A 34 7.96 -10.28 4.97
CA ILE A 34 7.21 -9.02 4.98
C ILE A 34 7.73 -8.17 6.12
N LEU A 35 8.24 -6.98 5.79
CA LEU A 35 8.50 -5.96 6.80
C LEU A 35 7.15 -5.42 7.29
N TYR A 36 6.74 -5.82 8.51
CA TYR A 36 5.43 -5.43 9.06
C TYR A 36 5.50 -4.39 10.20
N ARG A 37 6.70 -4.08 10.70
CA ARG A 37 6.94 -3.07 11.74
C ARG A 37 8.26 -2.34 11.50
N CYS A 38 8.32 -1.08 11.94
CA CYS A 38 9.55 -0.29 11.98
C CYS A 38 9.86 0.04 13.44
N GLY A 39 10.83 -0.66 14.05
CA GLY A 39 11.15 -0.49 15.46
C GLY A 39 9.95 -0.77 16.37
N ASN A 40 9.43 0.25 17.07
CA ASN A 40 8.25 0.16 17.93
C ASN A 40 6.92 0.54 17.26
N PHE A 41 6.96 0.93 15.98
CA PHE A 41 5.81 1.32 15.19
C PHE A 41 5.32 0.13 14.36
N ASP A 42 4.01 -0.11 14.41
CA ASP A 42 3.33 -1.16 13.63
C ASP A 42 3.05 -0.70 12.17
N SER A 43 3.60 0.46 11.80
CA SER A 43 3.58 1.04 10.47
C SER A 43 5.00 1.13 9.91
N VAL A 44 5.13 0.95 8.61
CA VAL A 44 6.37 1.09 7.83
C VAL A 44 6.28 2.37 7.02
N PRO A 45 7.26 3.29 7.12
CA PRO A 45 7.29 4.47 6.26
C PRO A 45 7.60 4.06 4.81
N LEU A 46 6.68 4.35 3.90
CA LEU A 46 6.92 4.30 2.46
C LEU A 46 7.27 5.71 2.00
N LEU A 47 8.52 5.91 1.59
CA LEU A 47 8.99 7.15 0.99
C LEU A 47 8.44 7.26 -0.45
N GLU A 48 7.74 8.35 -0.73
CA GLU A 48 7.26 8.74 -2.04
C GLU A 48 8.07 9.93 -2.59
N ILE A 49 7.68 10.45 -3.77
CA ILE A 49 8.27 11.66 -4.36
C ILE A 49 7.79 12.92 -3.67
N TRP A 50 6.63 12.92 -2.99
CA TRP A 50 6.14 14.09 -2.25
C TRP A 50 6.11 13.89 -0.74
N GLY A 51 6.52 12.72 -0.26
CA GLY A 51 6.38 12.44 1.15
C GLY A 51 6.88 11.09 1.67
N ALA A 52 6.37 10.74 2.84
CA ALA A 52 6.43 9.46 3.50
C ALA A 52 5.01 9.17 4.01
N ILE A 53 4.47 8.01 3.67
CA ILE A 53 3.18 7.52 4.16
C ILE A 53 3.44 6.36 5.11
N GLY A 54 2.73 6.34 6.24
CA GLY A 54 2.73 5.19 7.15
C GLY A 54 1.87 4.07 6.60
N TYR A 55 2.49 3.15 5.88
CA TYR A 55 1.82 1.92 5.47
C TYR A 55 1.72 0.98 6.67
N ALA A 56 0.56 0.36 6.88
CA ALA A 56 0.36 -0.61 7.95
C ALA A 56 0.12 -2.01 7.34
N PRO A 57 1.19 -2.79 7.07
CA PRO A 57 1.09 -4.10 6.40
C PRO A 57 0.14 -5.08 7.09
N LEU A 58 -0.02 -4.96 8.41
CA LEU A 58 -0.95 -5.79 9.19
C LEU A 58 -2.43 -5.58 8.79
N LEU A 59 -2.78 -4.46 8.17
CA LEU A 59 -4.12 -4.21 7.63
C LEU A 59 -4.39 -4.96 6.30
N VAL A 60 -3.37 -5.54 5.68
CA VAL A 60 -3.44 -6.04 4.29
C VAL A 60 -2.74 -7.39 4.13
N LEU A 61 -2.74 -8.20 5.19
CA LEU A 61 -2.13 -9.54 5.21
C LEU A 61 -2.63 -10.50 4.12
N ARG A 62 -3.86 -10.32 3.62
CA ARG A 62 -4.39 -11.12 2.49
C ARG A 62 -3.57 -10.98 1.21
N GLN A 63 -2.95 -9.82 0.97
CA GLN A 63 -2.08 -9.60 -0.19
C GLN A 63 -0.84 -10.52 -0.16
N TYR A 64 -0.49 -11.00 1.03
CA TYR A 64 0.66 -11.86 1.27
C TYR A 64 0.27 -13.30 1.63
N TRP A 65 -0.94 -13.75 1.26
CA TRP A 65 -1.50 -15.06 1.61
C TRP A 65 -1.51 -15.36 3.12
N SER A 66 -1.42 -14.32 3.94
CA SER A 66 -1.49 -14.44 5.39
C SER A 66 -2.92 -14.26 5.86
N ARG A 67 -3.31 -15.01 6.89
CA ARG A 67 -4.64 -14.89 7.49
C ARG A 67 -4.82 -13.46 8.00
N GLN A 68 -5.94 -12.84 7.63
CA GLN A 68 -6.27 -11.51 8.13
C GLN A 68 -6.76 -11.59 9.57
N PHE A 69 -6.24 -10.70 10.41
CA PHE A 69 -6.70 -10.50 11.78
C PHE A 69 -7.17 -9.05 11.93
N ILE A 70 -7.93 -8.77 13.00
CA ILE A 70 -8.30 -7.40 13.35
C ILE A 70 -7.02 -6.71 13.83
N PRO A 71 -6.46 -5.75 13.09
CA PRO A 71 -5.19 -5.15 13.45
C PRO A 71 -5.37 -4.16 14.58
N ALA A 72 -4.35 -3.99 15.42
CA ALA A 72 -4.36 -2.97 16.46
C ALA A 72 -4.25 -1.57 15.82
N THR A 73 -5.38 -0.89 15.64
CA THR A 73 -5.43 0.46 15.06
C THR A 73 -4.94 1.55 16.01
N GLN A 74 -4.70 1.22 17.29
CA GLN A 74 -4.35 2.17 18.36
C GLN A 74 -3.11 3.03 18.07
N LYS A 75 -2.16 2.54 17.26
CA LYS A 75 -0.93 3.28 16.92
C LYS A 75 -0.96 4.00 15.57
N ILE A 76 -2.02 3.83 14.77
CA ILE A 76 -2.13 4.49 13.45
C ILE A 76 -2.23 6.01 13.63
N ALA A 77 -3.02 6.46 14.61
CA ALA A 77 -3.19 7.89 14.91
C ALA A 77 -1.91 8.58 15.43
N ASN A 78 -0.96 7.81 15.97
CA ASN A 78 0.30 8.33 16.52
C ASN A 78 1.44 8.34 15.49
N CYS A 79 1.20 7.88 14.26
CA CYS A 79 2.18 7.95 13.18
C CYS A 79 2.13 9.34 12.54
N GLU A 80 2.60 10.36 13.26
CA GLU A 80 2.81 11.69 12.70
C GLU A 80 4.18 11.72 12.02
N PHE A 81 4.19 11.74 10.68
CA PHE A 81 5.41 11.91 9.91
C PHE A 81 5.67 13.39 9.71
N SER A 82 6.52 13.98 10.55
CA SER A 82 7.06 15.31 10.30
C SER A 82 8.20 15.21 9.29
N TYR A 83 8.08 15.85 8.12
CA TYR A 83 9.24 16.11 7.26
C TYR A 83 10.16 17.05 8.00
N ARG A 84 11.18 16.50 8.63
CA ARG A 84 12.30 17.32 9.10
C ARG A 84 13.14 17.64 7.87
N ASP A 85 12.98 18.88 7.44
CA ASP A 85 13.92 19.69 6.67
C ASP A 85 13.65 19.88 5.17
N ASP A 86 14.04 21.06 4.70
CA ASP A 86 13.90 21.56 3.32
C ASP A 86 14.72 20.77 2.28
N GLY A 87 15.69 19.97 2.73
CA GLY A 87 16.53 19.12 1.89
C GLY A 87 15.73 18.14 1.02
N TYR A 88 14.55 17.72 1.47
CA TYR A 88 13.67 16.88 0.67
C TYR A 88 13.11 17.60 -0.57
N ARG A 89 12.68 18.86 -0.42
CA ARG A 89 12.23 19.69 -1.55
C ARG A 89 13.34 19.90 -2.57
N LYS A 90 14.57 20.08 -2.10
CA LYS A 90 15.75 20.23 -2.97
C LYS A 90 16.01 18.97 -3.79
N LYS A 91 15.87 17.79 -3.17
CA LYS A 91 16.05 16.49 -3.85
C LYS A 91 14.96 16.22 -4.91
N ILE A 92 13.71 16.63 -4.66
CA ILE A 92 12.64 16.59 -5.68
C ILE A 92 13.00 17.50 -6.86
N GLN A 93 13.44 18.74 -6.58
CA GLN A 93 13.80 19.68 -7.64
C GLN A 93 14.89 19.13 -8.54
N GLU A 94 15.97 18.59 -7.96
CA GLU A 94 17.07 17.97 -8.72
C GLU A 94 16.59 16.84 -9.64
N ILE A 95 15.68 15.97 -9.18
CA ILE A 95 15.10 14.89 -9.98
C ILE A 95 14.17 15.41 -11.07
N SER A 96 13.41 16.49 -10.80
CA SER A 96 12.45 17.06 -11.75
C SER A 96 13.09 17.88 -12.89
N THR A 97 14.34 18.33 -12.69
CA THR A 97 15.10 19.12 -13.66
C THR A 97 16.15 18.32 -14.42
N ALA A 98 16.27 17.01 -14.15
CA ALA A 98 17.13 16.08 -14.89
C ALA A 98 16.40 15.54 -16.13
#